data_AF-A0AAD6MA74-F1
#
_entry.id   AF-A0AAD6MA74-F1
#
_cell.length_a   1.000
_cell.length_b   1.000
_cell.length_c   1.000
_cell.angle_alpha   90.00
_cell.angle_beta   90.00
_cell.angle_gamma   90.00
#
_symmetry.space_group_name_H-M   'P 1'
#
loop_
_entity.id
_entity.type
_entity.pdbx_description
1 polymer ?
#
loop_
_entity_poly.entity_id
_entity_poly.type
_entity_poly.pdbx_seq_one_letter_code
_entity_poly.pdbx_strand_id
1 'polypeptide(L)'
;MFLKVQLPWNVIIPAENLDAKGLMLQRSIVVCLLDDFAKKRATKDLGYYLAVSTLESIGEGKVRQQTGDVLFPVVFSGITFKIFKGEILEGVVHKVLKHGVLLRCGPIENIYLSSMKMLDYRYVPGENPVFLNDKTSKIEKDVVVRFVVLGTKWLEAEREFQALVSLEGDYLGPVS
;
A
#
# COMPACT_ATOMS: atom_id res chain seq x y z
N MET A 1 9.63 -0.69 5.72
CA MET A 1 8.31 -0.33 5.14
C MET A 1 8.35 0.48 3.83
N PHE A 2 8.88 1.71 3.79
CA PHE A 2 8.96 2.49 2.52
C PHE A 2 10.22 2.16 1.74
N LEU A 3 10.10 1.98 0.42
CA LEU A 3 11.21 1.63 -0.47
C LEU A 3 11.28 2.65 -1.61
N LYS A 4 12.49 3.15 -1.88
CA LYS A 4 12.77 3.89 -3.12
C LYS A 4 13.05 2.88 -4.23
N VAL A 5 12.37 3.03 -5.36
CA VAL A 5 12.52 2.16 -6.53
C VAL A 5 12.76 3.00 -7.77
N GLN A 6 13.47 2.44 -8.75
CA GLN A 6 13.63 3.03 -10.07
C GLN A 6 13.05 2.05 -11.09
N LEU A 7 12.09 2.52 -11.90
CA LEU A 7 11.26 1.66 -12.73
C LEU A 7 11.28 2.11 -14.20
N PRO A 8 11.51 1.18 -15.14
CA PRO A 8 11.24 1.43 -16.54
C PRO A 8 9.75 1.27 -16.84
N TRP A 9 9.18 2.15 -17.66
CA TRP A 9 7.78 2.11 -18.07
C TRP A 9 7.61 2.64 -19.48
N ASN A 10 6.69 2.09 -20.25
CA ASN A 10 6.31 2.64 -21.55
C ASN A 10 5.06 3.52 -21.41
N VAL A 11 5.21 4.81 -21.68
CA VAL A 11 4.09 5.78 -21.67
C VAL A 11 3.59 5.95 -23.09
N ILE A 12 2.28 5.85 -23.29
CA ILE A 12 1.66 6.03 -24.60
C ILE A 12 1.01 7.41 -24.63
N ILE A 13 1.34 8.19 -25.65
CA ILE A 13 0.73 9.50 -25.90
C ILE A 13 -0.13 9.41 -27.16
N PRO A 14 -1.44 9.69 -27.06
CA PRO A 14 -2.32 9.79 -28.21
C PRO A 14 -1.80 10.82 -29.21
N ALA A 15 -1.92 10.54 -30.52
CA ALA A 15 -1.46 11.46 -31.57
C ALA A 15 -2.09 12.86 -31.46
N GLU A 16 -3.33 12.94 -30.98
CA GLU A 16 -4.07 14.20 -30.72
C GLU A 16 -3.41 15.06 -29.64
N ASN A 17 -2.71 14.42 -28.69
CA ASN A 17 -2.02 15.07 -27.56
C ASN A 17 -0.53 15.28 -27.83
N LEU A 18 -0.04 14.89 -29.01
CA LEU A 18 1.33 15.20 -29.46
C LEU A 18 1.39 16.65 -29.95
N ASP A 19 1.74 17.56 -29.05
CA ASP A 19 2.13 18.91 -29.45
C ASP A 19 3.63 18.94 -29.75
N ALA A 20 4.00 19.43 -30.94
CA ALA A 20 5.36 19.38 -31.48
C ALA A 20 6.36 20.30 -30.73
N LYS A 21 5.89 21.09 -29.76
CA LYS A 21 6.74 21.96 -28.93
C LYS A 21 7.24 21.21 -27.70
N GLY A 22 8.57 21.06 -27.57
CA GLY A 22 9.22 20.16 -26.60
C GLY A 22 8.79 20.27 -25.13
N LEU A 23 8.47 21.47 -24.62
CA LEU A 23 7.95 21.68 -23.25
C LEU A 23 6.55 21.08 -23.05
N MET A 24 5.70 21.10 -24.08
CA MET A 24 4.37 20.50 -24.03
C MET A 24 4.44 18.97 -24.11
N LEU A 25 5.38 18.42 -24.88
CA LEU A 25 5.58 16.97 -24.97
C LEU A 25 6.01 16.37 -23.62
N GLN A 26 7.01 16.95 -22.94
CA GLN A 26 7.45 16.44 -21.64
C GLN A 26 6.31 16.50 -20.60
N ARG A 27 5.50 17.57 -20.63
CA ARG A 27 4.32 17.68 -19.78
C ARG A 27 3.31 16.56 -20.08
N SER A 28 3.01 16.29 -21.35
CA SER A 28 2.12 15.19 -21.75
C SER A 28 2.66 13.83 -21.28
N ILE A 29 3.96 13.57 -21.42
CA ILE A 29 4.60 12.33 -20.90
C ILE A 29 4.38 12.21 -19.39
N VAL A 30 4.63 13.26 -18.62
CA VAL A 30 4.46 13.24 -17.16
C VAL A 30 3.00 13.01 -16.78
N VAL A 31 2.05 13.69 -17.43
CA VAL A 31 0.62 13.52 -17.15
C VAL A 31 0.17 12.09 -17.44
N CYS A 32 0.52 11.54 -18.60
CA CYS A 32 0.19 10.15 -18.95
C CYS A 32 0.88 9.14 -18.02
N LEU A 33 2.14 9.39 -17.64
CA LEU A 33 2.85 8.55 -16.67
C LEU A 33 2.12 8.52 -15.32
N LEU A 34 1.72 9.68 -14.80
CA LEU A 34 1.03 9.76 -13.51
C LEU A 34 -0.34 9.10 -13.56
N ASP A 35 -1.08 9.26 -14.66
CA ASP A 35 -2.38 8.62 -14.86
C ASP A 35 -2.27 7.09 -14.93
N ASP A 36 -1.30 6.57 -15.70
CA ASP A 36 -1.04 5.13 -15.77
C ASP A 36 -0.49 4.56 -14.46
N PHE A 37 0.33 5.34 -13.74
CA PHE A 37 0.82 5.00 -12.41
C PHE A 37 -0.32 4.89 -11.40
N ALA A 38 -1.24 5.85 -11.38
CA ALA A 38 -2.38 5.87 -10.45
C ALA A 38 -3.32 4.66 -10.63
N LYS A 39 -3.40 4.09 -11.84
CA LYS A 39 -4.16 2.86 -12.12
C LYS A 39 -3.50 1.60 -11.56
N LYS A 40 -2.21 1.63 -11.19
CA LYS A 40 -1.49 0.48 -10.62
C LYS A 40 -1.51 0.55 -9.10
N ARG A 41 -2.10 -0.49 -8.48
CA ARG A 41 -2.20 -0.58 -7.03
C ARG A 41 -0.92 -1.09 -6.37
N ALA A 42 -0.54 -2.34 -6.67
CA ALA A 42 0.60 -3.00 -6.06
C ALA A 42 1.14 -4.13 -6.94
N THR A 43 2.34 -4.60 -6.58
CA THR A 43 2.94 -5.85 -7.06
C THR A 43 3.48 -6.67 -5.89
N LYS A 44 3.61 -7.99 -6.10
CA LYS A 44 4.18 -8.89 -5.11
C LYS A 44 5.60 -8.49 -4.68
N ASP A 45 6.42 -8.04 -5.62
CA ASP A 45 7.84 -7.77 -5.38
C ASP A 45 8.07 -6.39 -4.78
N LEU A 46 7.44 -5.36 -5.32
CA LEU A 46 7.69 -3.97 -4.92
C LEU A 46 6.73 -3.45 -3.84
N GLY A 47 5.60 -4.13 -3.61
CA GLY A 47 4.56 -3.65 -2.71
C GLY A 47 3.59 -2.67 -3.39
N TYR A 48 2.94 -1.83 -2.60
CA TYR A 48 2.01 -0.80 -3.06
C TYR A 48 2.76 0.37 -3.66
N TYR A 49 2.32 0.81 -4.84
CA TYR A 49 2.81 2.04 -5.45
C TYR A 49 2.21 3.24 -4.72
N LEU A 50 3.05 4.17 -4.24
CA LEU A 50 2.58 5.34 -3.51
C LEU A 50 2.74 6.63 -4.31
N ALA A 51 3.94 6.86 -4.85
CA ALA A 51 4.25 8.12 -5.53
C ALA A 51 5.35 7.96 -6.57
N VAL A 52 5.26 8.76 -7.63
CA VAL A 52 6.39 9.06 -8.52
C VAL A 52 7.17 10.21 -7.91
N SER A 53 8.48 10.09 -7.79
CA SER A 53 9.35 11.14 -7.23
C SER A 53 10.03 11.98 -8.30
N THR A 54 10.67 11.31 -9.26
CA THR A 54 11.54 11.97 -10.25
C THR A 54 11.48 11.22 -11.56
N LEU A 55 11.32 11.96 -12.68
CA LEU A 55 11.49 11.41 -14.01
C LEU A 55 12.98 11.45 -14.36
N GLU A 56 13.62 10.30 -14.42
CA GLU A 56 15.08 10.19 -14.60
C GLU A 56 15.48 10.31 -16.07
N SER A 57 14.73 9.67 -16.97
CA SER A 57 14.97 9.75 -18.40
C SER A 57 13.73 9.49 -19.24
N ILE A 58 13.73 10.10 -20.42
CA ILE A 58 12.78 9.86 -21.51
C ILE A 58 13.61 9.39 -22.70
N GLY A 59 13.34 8.18 -23.18
CA GLY A 59 13.92 7.67 -24.41
C GLY A 59 13.16 8.12 -25.66
N GLU A 60 13.70 7.77 -26.82
CA GLU A 60 13.10 8.16 -28.11
C GLU A 60 11.70 7.57 -28.31
N GLY A 61 10.78 8.43 -28.77
CA GLY A 61 9.40 8.07 -29.06
C GLY A 61 9.30 7.16 -30.29
N LYS A 62 8.52 6.09 -30.19
CA LYS A 62 8.25 5.15 -31.29
C LYS A 62 6.79 5.21 -31.70
N VAL A 63 6.53 5.54 -32.96
CA VAL A 63 5.17 5.58 -33.52
C VAL A 63 4.61 4.16 -33.64
N ARG A 64 3.39 3.96 -33.15
CA ARG A 64 2.67 2.69 -33.26
C ARG A 64 1.94 2.63 -34.61
N GLN A 65 2.27 1.62 -35.42
CA GLN A 65 1.83 1.51 -36.81
C GLN A 65 0.31 1.52 -37.03
N GLN A 66 -0.49 1.12 -36.04
CA GLN A 66 -1.95 1.00 -36.19
C GLN A 66 -2.73 2.23 -35.71
N THR A 67 -2.25 2.91 -34.66
CA THR A 67 -2.99 4.00 -34.02
C THR A 67 -2.40 5.38 -34.30
N GLY A 68 -1.13 5.45 -34.71
CA GLY A 68 -0.40 6.71 -34.83
C GLY A 68 0.07 7.29 -33.48
N ASP A 69 -0.31 6.67 -32.35
CA ASP A 69 0.18 7.04 -31.02
C ASP A 69 1.69 6.87 -30.93
N VAL A 70 2.31 7.61 -30.03
CA VAL A 70 3.75 7.49 -29.78
C VAL A 70 4.00 6.90 -28.41
N LEU A 71 4.81 5.83 -28.39
CA LEU A 71 5.28 5.18 -27.18
C LEU A 71 6.63 5.78 -26.79
N PHE A 72 6.71 6.32 -25.58
CA PHE A 72 7.95 6.79 -24.97
C PHE A 72 8.39 5.83 -23.86
N PRO A 73 9.55 5.18 -23.98
CA PRO A 73 10.13 4.47 -22.86
C PRO A 73 10.68 5.48 -21.86
N VAL A 74 10.23 5.43 -20.62
CA VAL A 74 10.67 6.31 -19.54
C VAL A 74 11.27 5.51 -18.40
N VAL A 75 12.19 6.14 -17.67
CA VAL A 75 12.67 5.63 -16.38
C VAL A 75 12.37 6.68 -15.34
N PHE A 76 11.73 6.29 -14.25
CA PHE A 76 11.42 7.19 -13.14
C PHE A 76 11.73 6.53 -11.80
N SER A 77 12.05 7.35 -10.80
CA SER A 77 12.09 6.90 -9.41
C SER A 77 10.73 7.11 -8.76
N GLY A 78 10.37 6.22 -7.85
CA GLY A 78 9.15 6.29 -7.06
C GLY A 78 9.34 5.71 -5.66
N ILE A 79 8.29 5.86 -4.86
CA ILE A 79 8.19 5.32 -3.51
C ILE A 79 7.15 4.22 -3.52
N THR A 80 7.50 3.06 -2.97
CA THR A 80 6.57 1.97 -2.70
C THR A 80 6.49 1.67 -1.21
N PHE A 81 5.45 0.94 -0.83
CA PHE A 81 5.19 0.51 0.53
C PHE A 81 5.05 -1.00 0.58
N LYS A 82 5.88 -1.65 1.40
CA LYS A 82 5.84 -3.09 1.62
C LYS A 82 6.20 -3.40 3.06
N ILE A 83 5.40 -4.25 3.69
CA ILE A 83 5.65 -4.73 5.05
C ILE A 83 6.32 -6.10 5.02
N PHE A 84 7.15 -6.37 6.02
CA PHE A 84 7.94 -7.58 6.13
C PHE A 84 7.70 -8.29 7.46
N LYS A 85 7.89 -9.60 7.46
CA LYS A 85 7.84 -10.40 8.69
C LYS A 85 8.89 -9.89 9.69
N GLY A 86 8.48 -9.71 10.93
CA GLY A 86 9.31 -9.21 12.03
C GLY A 86 9.30 -7.69 12.19
N GLU A 87 8.71 -6.92 11.26
CA GLU A 87 8.55 -5.49 11.46
C GLU A 87 7.52 -5.21 12.58
N ILE A 88 7.81 -4.20 13.40
CA ILE A 88 6.87 -3.64 14.37
C ILE A 88 6.25 -2.39 13.74
N LEU A 89 4.92 -2.36 13.65
CA LEU A 89 4.17 -1.31 12.97
C LEU A 89 2.97 -0.90 13.82
N GLU A 90 2.43 0.27 13.50
CA GLU A 90 1.20 0.78 14.09
C GLU A 90 0.09 0.78 13.03
N GLY A 91 -1.10 0.35 13.42
CA GLY A 91 -2.26 0.35 12.55
C GLY A 91 -3.54 0.67 13.30
N VAL A 92 -4.51 1.18 12.57
CA VAL A 92 -5.80 1.61 13.11
C VAL A 92 -6.79 0.46 12.97
N VAL A 93 -7.45 0.11 14.06
CA VAL A 93 -8.53 -0.89 14.06
C VAL A 93 -9.72 -0.35 13.29
N HIS A 94 -10.15 -1.03 12.23
CA HIS A 94 -11.36 -0.61 11.49
C HIS A 94 -12.56 -1.53 11.72
N LYS A 95 -12.31 -2.78 12.18
CA LYS A 95 -13.37 -3.73 12.49
C LYS A 95 -12.97 -4.65 13.64
N VAL A 96 -13.87 -4.80 14.61
CA VAL A 96 -13.73 -5.75 15.71
C VAL A 96 -14.66 -6.93 15.48
N LEU A 97 -14.15 -8.15 15.60
CA LEU A 97 -14.88 -9.40 15.44
C LEU A 97 -14.69 -10.27 16.68
N LYS A 98 -15.58 -11.25 16.89
CA LYS A 98 -15.46 -12.20 18.02
C LYS A 98 -14.10 -12.93 18.07
N HIS A 99 -13.52 -13.21 16.91
CA HIS A 99 -12.30 -14.03 16.78
C HIS A 99 -11.01 -13.21 16.61
N GLY A 100 -11.10 -11.88 16.56
CA GLY A 100 -9.95 -11.01 16.27
C GLY A 100 -10.35 -9.61 15.83
N VAL A 101 -9.36 -8.83 15.43
CA VAL A 101 -9.56 -7.48 14.91
C VAL A 101 -8.91 -7.32 13.55
N LEU A 102 -9.51 -6.49 12.70
CA LEU A 102 -8.94 -6.07 11.43
C LEU A 102 -8.39 -4.65 11.57
N LEU A 103 -7.14 -4.49 11.15
CA LEU A 103 -6.41 -3.22 11.20
C LEU A 103 -6.05 -2.74 9.79
N ARG A 104 -5.84 -1.43 9.68
CA ARG A 104 -5.24 -0.79 8.50
C ARG A 104 -3.90 -0.19 8.88
N CYS A 105 -2.89 -0.39 8.03
CA CYS A 105 -1.58 0.24 8.16
C CYS A 105 -1.12 0.72 6.79
N GLY A 106 -1.03 2.05 6.62
CA GLY A 106 -0.81 2.65 5.31
C GLY A 106 -1.85 2.17 4.28
N PRO A 107 -1.44 1.71 3.09
CA PRO A 107 -2.35 1.21 2.04
C PRO A 107 -2.88 -0.22 2.28
N ILE A 108 -2.44 -0.90 3.36
CA ILE A 108 -2.87 -2.26 3.67
C ILE A 108 -4.10 -2.20 4.57
N GLU A 109 -5.22 -2.74 4.09
CA GLU A 109 -6.49 -2.76 4.84
C GLU A 109 -6.79 -4.12 5.49
N ASN A 110 -6.04 -5.16 5.09
CA ASN A 110 -6.29 -6.56 5.43
C ASN A 110 -5.25 -7.10 6.42
N ILE A 111 -5.05 -6.39 7.53
CA ILE A 111 -4.22 -6.86 8.65
C ILE A 111 -5.12 -7.54 9.67
N TYR A 112 -4.85 -8.80 9.99
CA TYR A 112 -5.65 -9.57 10.94
C TYR A 112 -4.84 -9.90 12.20
N LEU A 113 -5.37 -9.46 13.34
CA LEU A 113 -4.90 -9.84 14.68
C LEU A 113 -5.89 -10.84 15.28
N SER A 114 -5.46 -12.09 15.43
CA SER A 114 -6.28 -13.14 16.04
C SER A 114 -6.42 -12.93 17.55
N SER A 115 -7.56 -13.32 18.13
CA SER A 115 -7.75 -13.37 19.59
C SER A 115 -6.73 -14.26 20.30
N MET A 116 -6.21 -15.28 19.61
CA MET A 116 -5.14 -16.15 20.14
C MET A 116 -3.80 -15.42 20.28
N LYS A 117 -3.62 -14.27 19.62
CA LYS A 117 -2.41 -13.44 19.64
C LYS A 117 -2.56 -12.19 20.50
N MET A 118 -3.60 -12.14 21.33
CA MET A 118 -3.87 -11.10 22.32
C MET A 118 -4.40 -11.73 23.61
N LEU A 119 -3.59 -12.62 24.23
CA LEU A 119 -4.01 -13.47 25.35
C LEU A 119 -4.52 -12.69 26.58
N ASP A 120 -4.02 -11.48 26.80
CA ASP A 120 -4.44 -10.62 27.91
C ASP A 120 -5.76 -9.88 27.66
N TYR A 121 -6.36 -10.06 26.48
CA TYR A 121 -7.59 -9.38 26.09
C TYR A 121 -8.75 -10.34 25.96
N ARG A 122 -9.92 -9.92 26.48
CA ARG A 122 -11.17 -10.65 26.39
C ARG A 122 -12.15 -9.91 25.49
N TYR A 123 -12.81 -10.65 24.62
CA TYR A 123 -13.86 -10.12 23.77
C TYR A 123 -15.10 -9.78 24.61
N VAL A 124 -15.59 -8.55 24.47
CA VAL A 124 -16.85 -8.10 25.05
C VAL A 124 -17.83 -7.78 23.93
N PRO A 125 -18.95 -8.53 23.82
CA PRO A 125 -19.98 -8.25 22.82
C PRO A 125 -20.77 -6.99 23.19
N GLY A 126 -21.31 -6.32 22.17
CA GLY A 126 -22.17 -5.15 22.33
C GLY A 126 -22.43 -4.48 20.98
N GLU A 127 -23.13 -3.35 21.00
CA GLU A 127 -23.30 -2.49 19.82
C GLU A 127 -21.94 -2.03 19.27
N ASN A 128 -21.02 -1.71 20.18
CA ASN A 128 -19.61 -1.48 19.90
C ASN A 128 -18.80 -2.60 20.54
N PRO A 129 -18.46 -3.67 19.80
CA PRO A 129 -17.67 -4.78 20.34
C PRO A 129 -16.22 -4.38 20.54
N VAL A 130 -15.61 -4.88 21.63
CA VAL A 130 -14.28 -4.44 22.08
C VAL A 130 -13.49 -5.60 22.66
N PHE A 131 -12.16 -5.46 22.68
CA PHE A 131 -11.27 -6.33 23.42
C PHE A 131 -10.73 -5.56 24.63
N LEU A 132 -10.97 -6.07 25.84
CA LEU A 132 -10.61 -5.43 27.10
C LEU A 132 -9.58 -6.25 27.86
N ASN A 133 -8.60 -5.57 28.42
CA ASN A 133 -7.62 -6.13 29.35
C ASN A 133 -7.97 -5.71 30.80
N ASP A 134 -7.61 -6.54 31.77
CA ASP A 134 -7.77 -6.27 33.21
C ASP A 134 -7.08 -4.96 33.66
N LYS A 135 -6.07 -4.48 32.91
CA LYS A 135 -5.36 -3.20 33.13
C LYS A 135 -6.05 -1.98 32.48
N THR A 136 -7.37 -2.06 32.23
CA THR A 136 -8.20 -1.02 31.58
C THR A 136 -7.78 -0.61 30.15
N SER A 137 -6.85 -1.32 29.53
CA SER A 137 -6.51 -1.12 28.12
C SER A 137 -7.59 -1.72 27.21
N LYS A 138 -7.91 -1.02 26.13
CA LYS A 138 -9.03 -1.34 25.24
C LYS A 138 -8.60 -1.29 23.79
N ILE A 139 -8.98 -2.33 23.04
CA ILE A 139 -8.88 -2.37 21.58
C ILE A 139 -10.31 -2.27 21.04
N GLU A 140 -10.61 -1.15 20.41
CA GLU A 140 -11.89 -0.90 19.75
C GLU A 140 -11.68 -0.24 18.39
N LYS A 141 -12.78 0.02 17.68
CA LYS A 141 -12.72 0.73 16.41
C LYS A 141 -12.02 2.09 16.57
N ASP A 142 -11.21 2.45 15.59
CA ASP A 142 -10.46 3.70 15.48
C ASP A 142 -9.28 3.84 16.48
N VAL A 143 -9.00 2.81 17.28
CA VAL A 143 -7.80 2.75 18.15
C VAL A 143 -6.57 2.38 17.33
N VAL A 144 -5.45 3.06 17.61
CA VAL A 144 -4.11 2.72 17.10
C VAL A 144 -3.53 1.60 17.94
N VAL A 145 -3.11 0.52 17.29
CA VAL A 145 -2.49 -0.64 17.92
C VAL A 145 -1.11 -0.86 17.31
N ARG A 146 -0.10 -0.94 18.17
CA ARG A 146 1.26 -1.37 17.81
C ARG A 146 1.35 -2.89 17.85
N PHE A 147 1.80 -3.48 16.75
CA PHE A 147 1.86 -4.94 16.59
C PHE A 147 3.15 -5.36 15.88
N VAL A 148 3.51 -6.64 16.00
CA VAL A 148 4.57 -7.27 15.21
C VAL A 148 3.98 -8.11 14.08
N VAL A 149 4.58 -8.03 12.89
CA VAL A 149 4.15 -8.80 11.71
C VAL A 149 4.68 -10.23 11.78
N LEU A 150 3.77 -11.21 11.85
CA LEU A 150 4.13 -12.64 11.84
C LEU A 150 4.35 -13.18 10.43
N GLY A 151 3.62 -12.64 9.45
CA GLY A 151 3.71 -13.05 8.07
C GLY A 151 2.78 -12.26 7.16
N THR A 152 3.09 -12.29 5.87
CA THR A 152 2.33 -11.59 4.83
C THR A 152 1.97 -12.57 3.72
N LYS A 153 0.85 -12.33 3.06
CA LYS A 153 0.35 -13.10 1.93
C LYS A 153 -0.04 -12.14 0.80
N TRP A 154 0.43 -12.43 -0.40
CA TRP A 154 0.04 -11.72 -1.61
C TRP A 154 -1.25 -12.31 -2.19
N LEU A 155 -2.21 -11.44 -2.48
CA LEU A 155 -3.48 -11.77 -3.12
C LEU A 155 -3.44 -11.25 -4.56
N GLU A 156 -3.20 -12.14 -5.51
CA GLU A 156 -2.95 -11.80 -6.92
C GLU A 156 -4.16 -11.13 -7.59
N ALA A 157 -5.38 -11.58 -7.29
CA ALA A 157 -6.59 -11.09 -7.94
C ALA A 157 -6.91 -9.64 -7.54
N GLU A 158 -6.79 -9.32 -6.26
CA GLU A 158 -7.07 -7.99 -5.70
C GLU A 158 -5.86 -7.04 -5.79
N ARG A 159 -4.68 -7.60 -6.09
CA ARG A 159 -3.37 -6.92 -6.01
C ARG A 159 -3.17 -6.28 -4.64
N GLU A 160 -3.36 -7.07 -3.59
CA GLU A 160 -3.26 -6.65 -2.20
C GLU A 160 -2.38 -7.57 -1.36
N PHE A 161 -1.94 -7.06 -0.21
CA PHE A 161 -1.33 -7.85 0.83
C PHE A 161 -2.30 -8.06 1.99
N GLN A 162 -2.32 -9.29 2.49
CA GLN A 162 -2.89 -9.63 3.79
C GLN A 162 -1.74 -9.86 4.77
N ALA A 163 -1.92 -9.48 6.03
CA ALA A 163 -0.94 -9.74 7.08
C ALA A 163 -1.56 -10.39 8.30
N LEU A 164 -0.79 -11.28 8.93
CA LEU A 164 -1.07 -11.81 10.26
C LEU A 164 -0.11 -11.14 11.24
N VAL A 165 -0.66 -10.66 12.36
CA VAL A 165 0.08 -9.88 13.34
C VAL A 165 -0.13 -10.40 14.76
N SER A 166 0.74 -9.99 15.68
CA SER A 166 0.71 -10.40 17.09
C SER A 166 0.91 -9.22 18.03
N LEU A 167 0.38 -9.35 19.25
CA LEU A 167 0.73 -8.51 20.39
C LEU A 167 1.64 -9.23 21.39
N GLU A 168 2.11 -10.44 21.06
CA GLU A 168 3.12 -11.17 21.85
C GLU A 168 4.48 -10.45 21.72
N GLY A 169 4.94 -9.84 22.81
CA GLY A 169 6.21 -9.12 22.88
C GLY A 169 6.13 -7.89 23.78
N ASP A 170 7.27 -7.29 24.06
CA ASP A 170 7.34 -6.09 24.89
C ASP A 170 6.89 -4.85 24.10
N TYR A 171 6.20 -3.92 24.79
CA TYR A 171 5.74 -2.64 24.24
C TYR A 171 4.76 -2.71 23.06
N LEU A 172 4.04 -3.83 22.90
CA LEU A 172 2.96 -4.00 21.91
C LEU A 172 1.58 -3.77 22.54
N GLY A 173 0.60 -3.44 21.71
CA GLY A 173 -0.78 -3.16 22.13
C GLY A 173 -1.27 -1.76 21.73
N PRO A 174 -2.41 -1.31 22.29
CA PRO A 174 -2.93 0.03 22.07
C PRO A 174 -1.90 1.11 22.40
N VAL A 175 -1.80 2.11 21.52
CA VAL A 175 -0.98 3.31 21.73
C VAL A 175 -1.90 4.39 22.27
N SER A 176 -1.64 4.82 23.50
CA SER A 176 -2.39 5.84 24.24
C SER A 176 -1.49 6.99 24.64
#